data_AF-A0A193R4R5-F1
#
_entry.id   AF-A0A193R4R5-F1
#
_cell.length_a   1.000
_cell.length_b   1.000
_cell.length_c   1.000
_cell.angle_alpha   90.00
_cell.angle_beta   90.00
_cell.angle_gamma   90.00
#
_symmetry.space_group_name_H-M   'P 1'
#
loop_
_entity.id
_entity.type
_entity.pdbx_description
1 polymer ?
#
loop_
_entity_poly.entity_id
_entity_poly.type
_entity_poly.pdbx_seq_one_letter_code
_entity_poly.pdbx_strand_id
1 'polypeptide(L)'
;MSGGPGGGGTTPMFQEWLQELSKKGTLTSSSGGQKITDKLKGELEEALKELGSSIADRWESYEVSLHCAEAWKLVEAGGQQKNDYLQELCKGIAEIKYFMSGVKTVRTGQAATSDKGAEITKLTDDNTYPRCIVGALVLSELYADHCHFDKVIGHLGDKVDEKIKTGHTTAADNLDICKEVTKEDLVFAKSLLQNKIKQWTEGERKEGHDFRRWRIYKPWTYWQHVCGSGRGDKAKLQQHRKKNAPSMTTFLKLNDNNTSSRNEVSIEDVLADGENKYTVQQDKLEEKLSKAIKNGSSVDPDAMKELTQMLTDKSHTVKGKS
;
A
#
# COMPACT_ATOMS: atom_id res chain seq x y z
N MET A 1 19.00 36.36 -23.12
CA MET A 1 19.04 34.89 -22.99
C MET A 1 19.38 34.55 -21.56
N SER A 2 18.42 34.03 -20.81
CA SER A 2 18.62 33.56 -19.43
C SER A 2 17.55 32.51 -19.15
N GLY A 3 17.81 31.29 -19.63
CA GLY A 3 17.04 30.11 -19.28
C GLY A 3 17.46 29.65 -17.89
N GLY A 4 16.53 29.73 -16.95
CA GLY A 4 16.69 29.11 -15.63
C GLY A 4 16.66 27.58 -15.74
N PRO A 5 17.34 26.86 -14.85
CA PRO A 5 17.40 25.41 -14.86
C PRO A 5 16.03 24.84 -14.48
N GLY A 6 15.34 24.26 -15.44
CA GLY A 6 14.14 23.45 -15.20
C GLY A 6 14.55 22.16 -14.50
N GLY A 7 14.27 22.06 -13.21
CA GLY A 7 14.33 20.80 -12.47
C GLY A 7 13.27 19.85 -13.02
N GLY A 8 13.69 18.90 -13.86
CA GLY A 8 12.85 17.82 -14.33
C GLY A 8 12.60 16.84 -13.18
N GLY A 9 11.59 17.12 -12.36
CA GLY A 9 11.02 16.14 -11.44
C GLY A 9 9.96 15.33 -12.19
N THR A 10 9.93 14.01 -11.96
CA THR A 10 8.84 13.15 -12.42
C THR A 10 7.52 13.65 -11.84
N THR A 11 6.47 13.73 -12.67
CA THR A 11 5.12 14.06 -12.24
C THR A 11 4.62 12.99 -11.25
N PRO A 12 4.14 13.35 -10.04
CA PRO A 12 3.55 12.38 -9.12
C PRO A 12 2.31 11.69 -9.72
N MET A 13 2.15 10.39 -9.48
CA MET A 13 1.06 9.59 -10.05
C MET A 13 -0.33 10.10 -9.66
N PHE A 14 -0.48 10.73 -8.49
CA PHE A 14 -1.75 11.30 -8.06
C PHE A 14 -2.20 12.42 -9.01
N GLN A 15 -1.27 13.16 -9.65
CA GLN A 15 -1.64 14.20 -10.60
C GLN A 15 -2.28 13.60 -11.86
N GLU A 16 -1.68 12.54 -12.40
CA GLU A 16 -2.19 11.81 -13.56
C GLU A 16 -3.55 11.18 -13.26
N TRP A 17 -3.67 10.59 -12.08
CA TRP A 17 -4.93 10.05 -11.57
C TRP A 17 -6.03 11.12 -11.49
N LEU A 18 -5.75 12.30 -10.92
CA LEU A 18 -6.71 13.40 -10.86
C LEU A 18 -7.11 13.90 -12.26
N GLN A 19 -6.16 13.98 -13.19
CA GLN A 19 -6.46 14.34 -14.58
C GLN A 19 -7.40 13.32 -15.23
N GLU A 20 -7.16 12.03 -15.03
CA GLU A 20 -7.99 10.97 -15.60
C GLU A 20 -9.41 10.96 -15.01
N LEU A 21 -9.53 11.12 -13.70
CA LEU A 21 -10.84 11.24 -13.04
C LEU A 21 -11.60 12.49 -13.46
N SER A 22 -10.91 13.61 -13.72
CA SER A 22 -11.52 14.81 -14.30
C SER A 22 -12.03 14.57 -15.72
N LYS A 23 -11.23 13.93 -16.60
CA LYS A 23 -11.63 13.61 -17.98
C LYS A 23 -12.85 12.69 -18.03
N LYS A 24 -12.93 11.72 -17.11
CA LYS A 24 -14.07 10.81 -16.96
C LYS A 24 -15.31 11.44 -16.34
N GLY A 25 -15.20 12.68 -15.84
CA GLY A 25 -16.28 13.38 -15.17
C GLY A 25 -16.55 12.91 -13.74
N THR A 26 -15.76 11.97 -13.19
CA THR A 26 -15.90 11.45 -11.82
C THR A 26 -15.82 12.58 -10.77
N LEU A 27 -14.97 13.58 -11.02
CA LEU A 27 -14.75 14.72 -10.13
C LEU A 27 -15.74 15.87 -10.33
N THR A 28 -16.63 15.80 -11.32
CA THR A 28 -17.68 16.80 -11.49
C THR A 28 -18.66 16.72 -10.32
N SER A 29 -19.13 17.88 -9.85
CA SER A 29 -20.17 17.93 -8.83
C SER A 29 -21.44 17.29 -9.40
N SER A 30 -21.67 16.03 -9.07
CA SER A 30 -23.01 15.45 -9.19
C SER A 30 -23.96 16.33 -8.36
N SER A 31 -25.24 16.37 -8.75
CA SER A 31 -26.32 17.23 -8.28
C SER A 31 -26.64 17.21 -6.76
N GLY A 32 -25.73 16.71 -5.91
CA GLY A 32 -25.84 16.63 -4.45
C GLY A 32 -24.75 17.37 -3.64
N GLY A 33 -23.87 18.17 -4.24
CA GLY A 33 -22.94 19.05 -3.50
C GLY A 33 -21.79 18.34 -2.76
N GLN A 34 -21.44 17.12 -3.17
CA GLN A 34 -20.37 16.33 -2.55
C GLN A 34 -18.98 16.93 -2.84
N LYS A 35 -18.13 17.02 -1.81
CA LYS A 35 -16.77 17.57 -1.89
C LYS A 35 -15.86 16.71 -2.76
N ILE A 36 -14.85 17.32 -3.37
CA ILE A 36 -13.87 16.60 -4.20
C ILE A 36 -13.10 15.58 -3.36
N THR A 37 -12.70 15.95 -2.13
CA THR A 37 -12.02 15.01 -1.22
C THR A 37 -12.85 13.76 -0.90
N ASP A 38 -14.17 13.88 -0.79
CA ASP A 38 -15.04 12.73 -0.52
C ASP A 38 -15.09 11.76 -1.71
N LYS A 39 -15.10 12.27 -2.94
CA LYS A 39 -15.04 11.46 -4.17
C LYS A 39 -13.71 10.71 -4.26
N LEU A 40 -12.60 11.42 -4.10
CA LEU A 40 -11.26 10.82 -4.11
C LEU A 40 -11.08 9.77 -3.02
N LYS A 41 -11.62 10.05 -1.83
CA LYS A 41 -11.63 9.08 -0.74
C LYS A 41 -12.45 7.85 -1.11
N GLY A 42 -13.60 8.00 -1.77
CA GLY A 42 -14.43 6.90 -2.26
C GLY A 42 -13.66 5.94 -3.16
N GLU A 43 -12.94 6.46 -4.17
CA GLU A 43 -12.12 5.66 -5.08
C GLU A 43 -11.04 4.84 -4.33
N LEU A 44 -10.38 5.46 -3.34
CA LEU A 44 -9.39 4.77 -2.51
C LEU A 44 -10.04 3.74 -1.56
N GLU A 45 -11.22 4.05 -1.02
CA GLU A 45 -11.99 3.12 -0.17
C GLU A 45 -12.48 1.89 -0.96
N GLU A 46 -12.80 2.03 -2.25
CA GLU A 46 -13.15 0.91 -3.11
C GLU A 46 -11.97 -0.04 -3.32
N ALA A 47 -10.78 0.50 -3.62
CA ALA A 47 -9.56 -0.29 -3.70
C ALA A 47 -9.22 -0.96 -2.35
N LEU A 48 -9.43 -0.26 -1.22
CA LEU A 48 -9.26 -0.84 0.11
C LEU A 48 -10.24 -1.99 0.37
N LYS A 49 -11.50 -1.85 -0.07
CA LYS A 49 -12.50 -2.91 0.08
C LYS A 49 -12.14 -4.14 -0.76
N GLU A 50 -11.69 -3.94 -2.00
CA GLU A 50 -11.24 -5.05 -2.87
C GLU A 50 -10.07 -5.80 -2.23
N LEU A 51 -9.02 -5.09 -1.81
CA LEU A 51 -7.86 -5.68 -1.14
C LEU A 51 -8.26 -6.33 0.20
N GLY A 52 -9.07 -5.65 0.99
CA GLY A 52 -9.55 -6.14 2.27
C GLY A 52 -10.29 -7.47 2.13
N SER A 53 -11.23 -7.56 1.18
CA SER A 53 -11.93 -8.82 0.91
C SER A 53 -11.01 -9.92 0.36
N SER A 54 -9.94 -9.56 -0.38
CA SER A 54 -8.93 -10.53 -0.81
C SER A 54 -8.22 -11.18 0.38
N ILE A 55 -7.86 -10.39 1.39
CA ILE A 55 -7.05 -10.87 2.53
C ILE A 55 -7.92 -11.43 3.67
N ALA A 56 -9.13 -10.91 3.87
CA ALA A 56 -9.94 -11.19 5.05
C ALA A 56 -11.17 -12.08 4.77
N ASP A 57 -11.76 -12.00 3.58
CA ASP A 57 -13.09 -12.59 3.31
C ASP A 57 -13.06 -13.87 2.46
N ARG A 58 -11.87 -14.32 2.04
CA ARG A 58 -11.70 -15.51 1.20
C ARG A 58 -10.54 -16.39 1.65
N TRP A 59 -10.52 -17.61 1.13
CA TRP A 59 -9.35 -18.47 1.17
C TRP A 59 -8.27 -17.89 0.26
N GLU A 60 -7.03 -17.88 0.75
CA GLU A 60 -5.86 -17.63 -0.08
C GLU A 60 -5.81 -18.65 -1.22
N SER A 61 -5.22 -18.25 -2.34
CA SER A 61 -4.99 -19.19 -3.44
C SER A 61 -4.08 -20.35 -3.01
N TYR A 62 -4.27 -21.50 -3.66
CA TYR A 62 -3.41 -22.66 -3.50
C TYR A 62 -1.97 -22.33 -3.89
N GLU A 63 -1.76 -21.61 -4.99
CA GLU A 63 -0.41 -21.16 -5.38
C GLU A 63 0.28 -20.31 -4.30
N VAL A 64 -0.42 -19.35 -3.67
CA VAL A 64 0.16 -18.51 -2.61
C VAL A 64 0.49 -19.36 -1.38
N SER A 65 -0.35 -20.34 -1.07
CA SER A 65 -0.06 -21.28 0.01
C SER A 65 1.16 -22.14 -0.25
N LEU A 66 1.36 -22.60 -1.48
CA LEU A 66 2.55 -23.36 -1.84
C LEU A 66 3.81 -22.51 -1.72
N HIS A 67 3.78 -21.27 -2.20
CA HIS A 67 4.92 -20.34 -2.08
C HIS A 67 5.29 -20.07 -0.62
N CYS A 68 4.29 -20.02 0.26
CA CYS A 68 4.47 -19.73 1.68
C CYS A 68 4.60 -20.98 2.56
N ALA A 69 4.47 -22.19 2.01
CA ALA A 69 4.47 -23.43 2.79
C ALA A 69 5.78 -23.60 3.58
N GLU A 70 6.91 -23.15 3.04
CA GLU A 70 8.22 -23.25 3.68
C GLU A 70 8.65 -22.02 4.47
N ALA A 71 7.79 -21.00 4.60
CA ALA A 71 8.13 -19.77 5.32
C ALA A 71 8.50 -20.02 6.79
N TRP A 72 8.06 -21.14 7.38
CA TRP A 72 8.46 -21.53 8.73
C TRP A 72 9.97 -21.80 8.89
N LYS A 73 10.68 -22.13 7.80
CA LYS A 73 12.12 -22.40 7.80
C LYS A 73 12.99 -21.14 7.87
N LEU A 74 12.39 -19.94 7.76
CA LEU A 74 13.11 -18.66 7.69
C LEU A 74 13.77 -18.25 9.02
N VAL A 75 13.41 -18.94 10.10
CA VAL A 75 13.93 -18.73 11.45
C VAL A 75 14.10 -20.09 12.11
N GLU A 76 14.84 -20.12 13.22
CA GLU A 76 14.99 -21.33 14.03
C GLU A 76 13.63 -21.91 14.42
N ALA A 77 13.55 -23.24 14.46
CA ALA A 77 12.34 -23.96 14.82
C ALA A 77 11.79 -23.46 16.17
N GLY A 78 10.48 -23.17 16.22
CA GLY A 78 9.85 -22.60 17.41
C GLY A 78 8.38 -23.00 17.59
N GLY A 79 8.04 -24.21 17.14
CA GLY A 79 6.69 -24.78 17.30
C GLY A 79 5.64 -24.22 16.35
N GLN A 80 4.41 -24.73 16.48
CA GLN A 80 3.32 -24.48 15.53
C GLN A 80 2.92 -23.00 15.42
N GLN A 81 2.90 -22.26 16.54
CA GLN A 81 2.52 -20.85 16.54
C GLN A 81 3.47 -19.99 15.71
N LYS A 82 4.78 -20.25 15.79
CA LYS A 82 5.79 -19.57 14.99
C LYS A 82 5.69 -19.94 13.51
N ASN A 83 5.42 -21.21 13.21
CA ASN A 83 5.22 -21.68 11.84
C ASN A 83 4.01 -20.98 11.21
N ASP A 84 2.87 -21.02 11.90
CA ASP A 84 1.64 -20.36 11.49
C ASP A 84 1.83 -18.85 11.29
N TYR A 85 2.54 -18.20 12.21
CA TYR A 85 2.87 -16.78 12.12
C TYR A 85 3.59 -16.46 10.79
N LEU A 86 4.64 -17.22 10.46
CA LEU A 86 5.45 -16.94 9.26
C LEU A 86 4.72 -17.28 7.97
N GLN A 87 4.00 -18.41 7.95
CA GLN A 87 3.25 -18.84 6.78
C GLN A 87 2.11 -17.87 6.47
N GLU A 88 1.32 -17.46 7.47
CA GLU A 88 0.21 -16.53 7.27
C GLU A 88 0.68 -15.11 6.97
N LEU A 89 1.78 -14.65 7.59
CA LEU A 89 2.43 -13.37 7.25
C LEU A 89 2.87 -13.37 5.78
N CYS A 90 3.51 -14.45 5.34
CA CYS A 90 3.91 -14.64 3.94
C CYS A 90 2.72 -14.58 2.99
N LYS A 91 1.64 -15.30 3.27
CA LYS A 91 0.46 -15.33 2.41
C LYS A 91 -0.17 -13.94 2.28
N GLY A 92 -0.31 -13.22 3.39
CA GLY A 92 -0.87 -11.87 3.39
C GLY A 92 -0.04 -10.89 2.57
N ILE A 93 1.29 -10.93 2.69
CA ILE A 93 2.20 -10.07 1.92
C ILE A 93 2.14 -10.41 0.41
N ALA A 94 2.11 -11.71 0.06
CA ALA A 94 2.00 -12.13 -1.33
C ALA A 94 0.69 -11.67 -1.98
N GLU A 95 -0.45 -11.80 -1.30
CA GLU A 95 -1.74 -11.35 -1.84
C GLU A 95 -1.79 -9.84 -2.10
N ILE A 96 -1.13 -9.03 -1.28
CA ILE A 96 -1.02 -7.58 -1.52
C ILE A 96 -0.26 -7.30 -2.81
N LYS A 97 0.85 -8.01 -3.06
CA LYS A 97 1.63 -7.86 -4.30
C LYS A 97 0.81 -8.27 -5.52
N TYR A 98 0.09 -9.38 -5.42
CA TYR A 98 -0.85 -9.83 -6.46
C TYR A 98 -1.91 -8.77 -6.78
N PHE A 99 -2.54 -8.20 -5.75
CA PHE A 99 -3.52 -7.12 -5.91
C PHE A 99 -2.94 -5.89 -6.62
N MET A 100 -1.73 -5.47 -6.25
CA MET A 100 -1.03 -4.35 -6.89
C MET A 100 -0.71 -4.63 -8.36
N SER A 101 -0.42 -5.88 -8.71
CA SER A 101 -0.20 -6.31 -10.10
C SER A 101 -1.50 -6.64 -10.85
N GLY A 102 -2.67 -6.37 -10.27
CA GLY A 102 -3.97 -6.62 -10.90
C GLY A 102 -4.30 -8.11 -11.03
N VAL A 103 -3.69 -8.98 -10.22
CA VAL A 103 -3.90 -10.42 -10.25
C VAL A 103 -4.78 -10.85 -9.08
N LYS A 104 -5.88 -11.52 -9.38
CA LYS A 104 -6.75 -12.13 -8.36
C LYS A 104 -6.85 -13.62 -8.61
N THR A 105 -6.21 -14.39 -7.73
CA THR A 105 -6.34 -15.85 -7.67
C THR A 105 -7.11 -16.27 -6.43
N VAL A 106 -7.98 -17.28 -6.55
CA VAL A 106 -8.87 -17.73 -5.48
C VAL A 106 -8.89 -19.25 -5.47
N ARG A 107 -8.73 -19.86 -4.30
CA ARG A 107 -8.86 -21.31 -4.16
C ARG A 107 -10.28 -21.79 -4.47
N THR A 108 -10.42 -22.95 -5.11
CA THR A 108 -11.74 -23.49 -5.50
C THR A 108 -12.63 -23.87 -4.31
N GLY A 109 -12.04 -24.16 -3.15
CA GLY A 109 -12.74 -24.43 -1.89
C GLY A 109 -11.77 -24.57 -0.71
N GLN A 110 -12.30 -24.83 0.49
CA GLN A 110 -11.48 -25.08 1.68
C GLN A 110 -10.54 -26.27 1.44
N ALA A 111 -9.25 -26.11 1.75
CA ALA A 111 -8.21 -27.13 1.59
C ALA A 111 -8.07 -27.73 0.16
N ALA A 112 -8.68 -27.12 -0.86
CA ALA A 112 -8.51 -27.56 -2.23
C ALA A 112 -7.08 -27.32 -2.71
N THR A 113 -6.57 -28.25 -3.51
CA THR A 113 -5.23 -28.20 -4.12
C THR A 113 -5.26 -27.57 -5.51
N SER A 114 -6.24 -26.69 -5.77
CA SER A 114 -6.43 -26.02 -7.04
C SER A 114 -7.06 -24.64 -6.86
N ASP A 115 -6.76 -23.77 -7.82
CA ASP A 115 -7.32 -22.43 -7.91
C ASP A 115 -8.37 -22.33 -9.01
N LYS A 116 -9.31 -21.40 -8.84
CA LYS A 116 -10.12 -20.89 -9.93
C LYS A 116 -9.21 -20.21 -10.95
N GLY A 117 -9.68 -20.08 -12.19
CA GLY A 117 -8.98 -19.30 -13.21
C GLY A 117 -8.66 -17.90 -12.68
N ALA A 118 -7.45 -17.42 -12.92
CA ALA A 118 -7.02 -16.11 -12.47
C ALA A 118 -7.85 -15.00 -13.14
N GLU A 119 -8.34 -14.08 -12.33
CA GLU A 119 -8.96 -12.84 -12.82
C GLU A 119 -7.86 -11.78 -12.90
N ILE A 120 -7.60 -11.28 -14.12
CA ILE A 120 -6.57 -10.26 -14.37
C ILE A 120 -7.25 -8.94 -14.68
N THR A 121 -7.08 -7.96 -13.81
CA THR A 121 -7.56 -6.60 -14.01
C THR A 121 -6.61 -5.86 -14.94
N LYS A 122 -7.15 -5.29 -16.02
CA LYS A 122 -6.40 -4.35 -16.84
C LYS A 122 -6.12 -3.10 -16.01
N LEU A 123 -4.84 -2.78 -15.83
CA LEU A 123 -4.43 -1.59 -15.12
C LEU A 123 -4.38 -0.38 -16.08
N THR A 124 -5.03 0.70 -15.67
CA THR A 124 -5.16 1.98 -16.37
C THR A 124 -4.99 3.11 -15.35
N ASP A 125 -4.67 4.33 -15.79
CA ASP A 125 -4.28 5.43 -14.89
C ASP A 125 -5.29 5.71 -13.75
N ASP A 126 -6.58 5.45 -13.97
CA ASP A 126 -7.65 5.59 -12.97
C ASP A 126 -7.59 4.54 -11.84
N ASN A 127 -7.11 3.32 -12.12
CA ASN A 127 -7.11 2.22 -11.16
C ASN A 127 -5.69 1.82 -10.68
N THR A 128 -4.64 2.18 -11.43
CA THR A 128 -3.24 1.92 -11.08
C THR A 128 -2.89 2.66 -9.79
N TYR A 129 -3.18 3.96 -9.73
CA TYR A 129 -2.85 4.77 -8.57
C TYR A 129 -3.51 4.26 -7.28
N PRO A 130 -4.85 4.06 -7.22
CA PRO A 130 -5.50 3.48 -6.04
C PRO A 130 -4.90 2.13 -5.63
N ARG A 131 -4.64 1.22 -6.57
CA ARG A 131 -4.07 -0.11 -6.25
C ARG A 131 -2.68 -0.02 -5.65
N CYS A 132 -1.78 0.74 -6.27
CA CYS A 132 -0.40 0.88 -5.80
C CYS A 132 -0.35 1.48 -4.39
N ILE A 133 -1.13 2.55 -4.18
CA ILE A 133 -1.15 3.29 -2.92
C ILE A 133 -1.84 2.52 -1.80
N VAL A 134 -3.03 1.98 -2.07
CA VAL A 134 -3.74 1.18 -1.06
C VAL A 134 -2.92 -0.06 -0.71
N GLY A 135 -2.33 -0.75 -1.69
CA GLY A 135 -1.43 -1.87 -1.44
C GLY A 135 -0.26 -1.51 -0.55
N ALA A 136 0.44 -0.39 -0.84
CA ALA A 136 1.56 0.07 -0.04
C ALA A 136 1.17 0.46 1.40
N LEU A 137 0.08 1.21 1.56
CA LEU A 137 -0.38 1.66 2.87
C LEU A 137 -0.94 0.50 3.72
N VAL A 138 -1.64 -0.46 3.10
CA VAL A 138 -2.14 -1.66 3.77
C VAL A 138 -1.00 -2.59 4.17
N LEU A 139 -0.01 -2.82 3.30
CA LEU A 139 1.18 -3.61 3.64
C LEU A 139 1.92 -2.99 4.83
N SER A 140 2.10 -1.67 4.81
CA SER A 140 2.71 -0.97 5.93
C SER A 140 1.89 -1.11 7.21
N GLU A 141 0.60 -0.80 7.18
CA GLU A 141 -0.23 -0.78 8.38
C GLU A 141 -0.36 -2.19 9.00
N LEU A 142 -0.62 -3.22 8.18
CA LEU A 142 -0.83 -4.59 8.65
C LEU A 142 0.45 -5.30 9.09
N TYR A 143 1.57 -5.08 8.40
CA TYR A 143 2.70 -6.01 8.49
C TYR A 143 4.06 -5.35 8.75
N ALA A 144 4.23 -4.04 8.55
CA ALA A 144 5.54 -3.42 8.76
C ALA A 144 6.00 -3.41 10.24
N ASP A 145 5.10 -3.61 11.20
CA ASP A 145 5.45 -3.74 12.63
C ASP A 145 5.83 -5.19 13.04
N HIS A 146 5.94 -6.12 12.10
CA HIS A 146 6.32 -7.52 12.35
C HIS A 146 7.83 -7.75 12.34
N CYS A 147 8.37 -8.50 13.30
CA CYS A 147 9.81 -8.67 13.50
C CYS A 147 10.55 -9.53 12.45
N HIS A 148 9.82 -10.25 11.60
CA HIS A 148 10.38 -11.14 10.56
C HIS A 148 9.88 -10.78 9.15
N PHE A 149 9.30 -9.60 9.01
CA PHE A 149 8.79 -9.10 7.74
C PHE A 149 9.87 -9.07 6.66
N ASP A 150 11.07 -8.54 6.99
CA ASP A 150 12.24 -8.51 6.11
C ASP A 150 12.61 -9.90 5.57
N LYS A 151 12.63 -10.92 6.44
CA LYS A 151 12.91 -12.31 6.06
C LYS A 151 11.83 -12.90 5.16
N VAL A 152 10.57 -12.62 5.47
CA VAL A 152 9.43 -13.11 4.68
C VAL A 152 9.41 -12.48 3.30
N ILE A 153 9.65 -11.17 3.20
CA ILE A 153 9.81 -10.49 1.91
C ILE A 153 11.01 -11.04 1.15
N GLY A 154 12.14 -11.29 1.82
CA GLY A 154 13.31 -11.91 1.16
C GLY A 154 13.01 -13.31 0.60
N HIS A 155 12.14 -14.08 1.26
CA HIS A 155 11.68 -15.39 0.78
C HIS A 155 10.69 -15.28 -0.39
N LEU A 156 9.79 -14.31 -0.34
CA LEU A 156 8.82 -14.04 -1.40
C LEU A 156 9.51 -13.49 -2.64
N GLY A 157 10.42 -12.53 -2.45
CA GLY A 157 11.31 -11.90 -3.44
C GLY A 157 10.87 -12.07 -4.89
N ASP A 158 11.77 -12.63 -5.69
CA ASP A 158 11.52 -12.88 -7.11
C ASP A 158 10.49 -13.99 -7.35
N LYS A 159 10.09 -14.79 -6.35
CA LYS A 159 9.17 -15.92 -6.57
C LYS A 159 7.77 -15.46 -6.94
N VAL A 160 7.27 -14.42 -6.26
CA VAL A 160 5.95 -13.84 -6.58
C VAL A 160 6.01 -13.17 -7.95
N ASP A 161 7.06 -12.41 -8.21
CA ASP A 161 7.24 -11.73 -9.49
C ASP A 161 7.39 -12.71 -10.65
N GLU A 162 8.18 -13.78 -10.47
CA GLU A 162 8.33 -14.87 -11.43
C GLU A 162 7.00 -15.59 -11.65
N LYS A 163 6.23 -15.83 -10.57
CA LYS A 163 4.92 -16.48 -10.69
C LYS A 163 3.94 -15.62 -11.48
N ILE A 164 3.92 -14.31 -11.25
CA ILE A 164 3.11 -13.37 -12.05
C ILE A 164 3.61 -13.38 -13.51
N LYS A 165 4.92 -13.27 -13.72
CA LYS A 165 5.52 -13.22 -15.07
C LYS A 165 5.26 -14.47 -15.90
N THR A 166 5.34 -15.65 -15.29
CA THR A 166 5.30 -16.95 -16.00
C THR A 166 3.93 -17.62 -15.92
N GLY A 167 3.22 -17.47 -14.79
CA GLY A 167 1.92 -18.08 -14.54
C GLY A 167 0.74 -17.19 -14.90
N HIS A 168 0.94 -15.87 -14.93
CA HIS A 168 -0.09 -14.85 -15.20
C HIS A 168 0.43 -13.85 -16.24
N THR A 169 0.89 -14.35 -17.39
CA THR A 169 1.69 -13.60 -18.39
C THR A 169 1.05 -12.27 -18.84
N THR A 170 -0.28 -12.17 -18.85
CA THR A 170 -1.00 -10.92 -19.17
C THR A 170 -0.85 -9.82 -18.12
N ALA A 171 -0.37 -10.16 -16.91
CA ALA A 171 -0.04 -9.24 -15.82
C ALA A 171 1.47 -9.03 -15.65
N ALA A 172 2.32 -9.62 -16.51
CA ALA A 172 3.77 -9.48 -16.41
C ALA A 172 4.20 -8.00 -16.51
N ASP A 173 3.55 -7.23 -17.38
CA ASP A 173 3.82 -5.81 -17.58
C ASP A 173 3.39 -4.95 -16.37
N ASN A 174 2.59 -5.51 -15.45
CA ASN A 174 2.13 -4.81 -14.24
C ASN A 174 3.12 -4.91 -13.07
N LEU A 175 4.23 -5.65 -13.19
CA LEU A 175 5.15 -5.87 -12.08
C LEU A 175 5.81 -4.59 -11.56
N ASP A 176 6.11 -3.66 -12.47
CA ASP A 176 6.80 -2.41 -12.18
C ASP A 176 5.85 -1.20 -12.29
N ILE A 177 4.54 -1.43 -12.34
CA ILE A 177 3.54 -0.38 -12.57
C ILE A 177 3.51 0.68 -11.45
N CYS A 178 3.97 0.31 -10.25
CA CYS A 178 4.02 1.20 -9.08
C CYS A 178 5.37 1.91 -8.90
N LYS A 179 6.32 1.78 -9.85
CA LYS A 179 7.67 2.36 -9.73
C LYS A 179 7.70 3.88 -9.68
N GLU A 180 6.69 4.53 -10.25
CA GLU A 180 6.58 6.00 -10.27
C GLU A 180 5.87 6.57 -9.02
N VAL A 181 5.48 5.72 -8.06
CA VAL A 181 4.95 6.19 -6.78
C VAL A 181 6.02 7.00 -6.06
N THR A 182 5.67 8.24 -5.73
CA THR A 182 6.50 9.19 -4.99
C THR A 182 6.10 9.26 -3.51
N LYS A 183 6.87 10.00 -2.71
CA LYS A 183 6.50 10.29 -1.32
C LYS A 183 5.27 11.20 -1.26
N GLU A 184 5.12 12.14 -2.19
CA GLU A 184 3.98 13.05 -2.27
C GLU A 184 2.68 12.29 -2.51
N ASP A 185 2.72 11.24 -3.34
CA ASP A 185 1.59 10.32 -3.55
C ASP A 185 1.13 9.68 -2.24
N LEU A 186 2.08 9.18 -1.45
CA LEU A 186 1.79 8.59 -0.14
C LEU A 186 1.27 9.62 0.87
N VAL A 187 1.85 10.82 0.95
CA VAL A 187 1.37 11.89 1.83
C VAL A 187 -0.06 12.29 1.46
N PHE A 188 -0.33 12.44 0.17
CA PHE A 188 -1.65 12.79 -0.34
C PHE A 188 -2.68 11.72 0.05
N ALA A 189 -2.40 10.45 -0.22
CA ALA A 189 -3.31 9.37 0.10
C ALA A 189 -3.47 9.11 1.59
N LYS A 190 -2.40 9.20 2.39
CA LYS A 190 -2.49 9.09 3.85
C LYS A 190 -3.43 10.15 4.43
N SER A 191 -3.41 11.35 3.86
CA SER A 191 -4.29 12.45 4.27
C SER A 191 -5.78 12.17 4.00
N LEU A 192 -6.09 11.33 3.01
CA LEU A 192 -7.46 10.94 2.65
C LEU A 192 -7.93 9.66 3.36
N LEU A 193 -7.05 8.65 3.48
CA LEU A 193 -7.47 7.27 3.76
C LEU A 193 -6.83 6.62 5.01
N GLN A 194 -5.72 7.14 5.55
CA GLN A 194 -4.95 6.39 6.57
C GLN A 194 -5.76 6.03 7.82
N ASN A 195 -6.63 6.93 8.28
CA ASN A 195 -7.50 6.64 9.45
C ASN A 195 -8.44 5.47 9.19
N LYS A 196 -8.94 5.33 7.96
CA LYS A 196 -9.79 4.21 7.56
C LYS A 196 -9.01 2.91 7.53
N ILE A 197 -7.81 2.90 6.94
CA ILE A 197 -6.93 1.71 6.90
C ILE A 197 -6.60 1.25 8.32
N LYS A 198 -6.30 2.18 9.24
CA LYS A 198 -6.05 1.88 10.66
C LYS A 198 -7.25 1.25 11.34
N GLN A 199 -8.43 1.87 11.22
CA GLN A 199 -9.65 1.34 11.81
C GLN A 199 -9.98 -0.06 11.27
N TRP A 200 -9.84 -0.26 9.96
CA TRP A 200 -10.01 -1.55 9.33
C TRP A 200 -9.00 -2.58 9.87
N THR A 201 -7.70 -2.26 9.86
CA THR A 201 -6.62 -3.12 10.36
C THR A 201 -6.84 -3.52 11.82
N GLU A 202 -7.20 -2.58 12.69
CA GLU A 202 -7.50 -2.85 14.09
C GLU A 202 -8.73 -3.73 14.28
N GLY A 203 -9.76 -3.57 13.45
CA GLY A 203 -10.93 -4.44 13.42
C GLY A 203 -10.57 -5.86 13.04
N GLU A 204 -9.88 -6.03 11.91
CA GLU A 204 -9.44 -7.32 11.39
C GLU A 204 -8.51 -8.07 12.36
N ARG A 205 -7.61 -7.35 13.03
CA ARG A 205 -6.73 -7.91 14.07
C ARG A 205 -7.49 -8.42 15.31
N LYS A 206 -8.71 -7.93 15.56
CA LYS A 206 -9.57 -8.35 16.68
C LYS A 206 -10.50 -9.50 16.30
N GLU A 207 -10.93 -9.59 15.04
CA GLU A 207 -11.85 -10.63 14.55
C GLU A 207 -11.09 -11.93 14.21
N GLY A 208 -10.93 -12.82 15.20
CA GLY A 208 -10.02 -13.96 15.10
C GLY A 208 -10.60 -15.34 14.81
N HIS A 209 -11.93 -15.46 14.74
CA HIS A 209 -12.59 -16.77 14.74
C HIS A 209 -12.88 -17.32 13.33
N ASP A 210 -12.62 -16.54 12.29
CA ASP A 210 -12.79 -16.97 10.90
C ASP A 210 -11.46 -17.39 10.27
N PHE A 211 -11.43 -18.59 9.70
CA PHE A 211 -10.25 -19.12 8.99
C PHE A 211 -9.81 -18.25 7.82
N ARG A 212 -10.73 -17.49 7.20
CA ARG A 212 -10.44 -16.60 6.07
C ARG A 212 -9.53 -15.45 6.48
N ARG A 213 -9.62 -15.03 7.74
CA ARG A 213 -8.86 -13.90 8.32
C ARG A 213 -7.50 -14.31 8.89
N TRP A 214 -7.09 -15.57 8.76
CA TRP A 214 -5.84 -16.07 9.37
C TRP A 214 -4.59 -15.31 8.96
N ARG A 215 -4.55 -14.78 7.72
CA ARG A 215 -3.46 -13.95 7.18
C ARG A 215 -3.20 -12.69 8.01
N ILE A 216 -4.24 -12.16 8.65
CA ILE A 216 -4.13 -11.00 9.55
C ILE A 216 -4.08 -11.46 11.01
N TYR A 217 -5.00 -12.34 11.39
CA TYR A 217 -5.20 -12.73 12.79
C TYR A 217 -4.02 -13.52 13.36
N LYS A 218 -3.49 -14.55 12.67
CA LYS A 218 -2.44 -15.39 13.23
C LYS A 218 -1.12 -14.63 13.40
N PRO A 219 -0.64 -13.86 12.40
CA PRO A 219 0.56 -13.06 12.59
C PRO A 219 0.40 -12.11 13.77
N TRP A 220 -0.74 -11.43 13.88
CA TRP A 220 -0.97 -10.52 15.00
C TRP A 220 -1.03 -11.27 16.34
N THR A 221 -1.77 -12.38 16.42
CA THR A 221 -1.99 -13.16 17.64
C THR A 221 -0.71 -13.80 18.17
N TYR A 222 0.14 -14.30 17.29
CA TYR A 222 1.40 -14.90 17.69
C TYR A 222 2.55 -13.90 17.76
N TRP A 223 2.32 -12.63 17.42
CA TRP A 223 3.33 -11.59 17.42
C TRP A 223 4.12 -11.52 18.73
N GLN A 224 3.45 -11.50 19.89
CA GLN A 224 4.15 -11.41 21.19
C GLN A 224 5.03 -12.62 21.46
N HIS A 225 4.55 -13.81 21.10
CA HIS A 225 5.29 -15.06 21.26
C HIS A 225 6.51 -15.10 20.33
N VAL A 226 6.36 -14.66 19.08
CA VAL A 226 7.41 -14.74 18.06
C VAL A 226 8.41 -13.58 18.15
N CYS A 227 7.95 -12.37 18.43
CA CYS A 227 8.76 -11.15 18.48
C CYS A 227 9.28 -10.79 19.89
N GLY A 228 8.87 -11.55 20.92
CA GLY A 228 9.45 -11.49 22.26
C GLY A 228 9.17 -10.21 23.06
N SER A 229 8.09 -9.49 22.76
CA SER A 229 7.65 -8.29 23.49
C SER A 229 6.14 -8.14 23.48
N GLY A 230 5.59 -7.34 24.41
CA GLY A 230 4.17 -7.00 24.40
C GLY A 230 3.80 -6.16 23.16
N ARG A 231 2.64 -6.43 22.57
CA ARG A 231 2.10 -5.66 21.43
C ARG A 231 1.75 -4.20 21.78
N GLY A 232 1.74 -3.85 23.08
CA GLY A 232 1.54 -2.48 23.55
C GLY A 232 2.79 -1.61 23.50
N ASP A 233 3.96 -2.17 23.23
CA ASP A 233 5.22 -1.42 23.10
C ASP A 233 5.28 -0.68 21.75
N LYS A 234 4.74 0.54 21.74
CA LYS A 234 4.72 1.40 20.55
C LYS A 234 6.11 1.70 20.01
N ALA A 235 7.12 1.82 20.88
CA ALA A 235 8.49 2.10 20.45
C ALA A 235 9.06 0.92 19.66
N LYS A 236 8.81 -0.31 20.12
CA LYS A 236 9.26 -1.51 19.41
C LYS A 236 8.50 -1.76 18.11
N LEU A 237 7.18 -1.52 18.08
CA LEU A 237 6.42 -1.56 16.81
C LEU A 237 6.98 -0.55 15.80
N GLN A 238 7.26 0.68 16.25
CA GLN A 238 7.85 1.72 15.40
C GLN A 238 9.28 1.37 14.96
N GLN A 239 10.06 0.70 15.80
CA GLN A 239 11.39 0.20 15.45
C GLN A 239 11.29 -0.83 14.31
N HIS A 240 10.35 -1.77 14.40
CA HIS A 240 10.12 -2.74 13.32
C HIS A 240 9.68 -2.04 12.03
N ARG A 241 8.76 -1.07 12.09
CA ARG A 241 8.35 -0.28 10.91
C ARG A 241 9.54 0.37 10.20
N LYS A 242 10.42 1.04 10.96
CA LYS A 242 11.64 1.67 10.42
C LYS A 242 12.59 0.65 9.80
N LYS A 243 12.82 -0.49 10.48
CA LYS A 243 13.72 -1.55 9.99
C LYS A 243 13.20 -2.17 8.69
N ASN A 244 11.88 -2.35 8.59
CA ASN A 244 11.22 -3.07 7.51
C ASN A 244 10.92 -2.21 6.28
N ALA A 245 10.89 -0.88 6.43
CA ALA A 245 10.53 0.04 5.36
C ALA A 245 11.39 -0.11 4.09
N PRO A 246 12.74 -0.26 4.15
CA PRO A 246 13.54 -0.49 2.96
C PRO A 246 13.19 -1.78 2.21
N SER A 247 12.99 -2.89 2.92
CA SER A 247 12.58 -4.16 2.28
C SER A 247 11.19 -4.04 1.65
N MET A 248 10.29 -3.28 2.27
CA MET A 248 8.96 -3.00 1.73
C MET A 248 9.03 -2.20 0.44
N THR A 249 9.81 -1.10 0.40
CA THR A 249 9.93 -0.27 -0.81
C THR A 249 10.50 -1.06 -1.98
N THR A 250 11.53 -1.87 -1.75
CA THR A 250 12.09 -2.76 -2.77
C THR A 250 11.07 -3.81 -3.25
N PHE A 251 10.38 -4.50 -2.34
CA PHE A 251 9.41 -5.54 -2.71
C PHE A 251 8.22 -5.00 -3.51
N LEU A 252 7.73 -3.83 -3.09
CA LEU A 252 6.67 -3.13 -3.79
C LEU A 252 7.13 -2.43 -5.07
N LYS A 253 8.46 -2.40 -5.30
CA LYS A 253 9.10 -1.70 -6.41
C LYS A 253 8.66 -0.25 -6.49
N LEU A 254 8.76 0.46 -5.36
CA LEU A 254 8.44 1.88 -5.29
C LEU A 254 9.72 2.69 -5.56
N ASN A 255 9.61 3.68 -6.44
CA ASN A 255 10.62 4.72 -6.67
C ASN A 255 12.02 4.19 -7.03
N ASP A 256 12.12 3.53 -8.19
CA ASP A 256 13.40 3.06 -8.76
C ASP A 256 14.34 4.20 -9.22
N ASN A 257 13.89 5.46 -9.18
CA ASN A 257 14.56 6.56 -9.89
C ASN A 257 15.19 7.66 -9.01
N ASN A 258 15.18 7.57 -7.67
CA ASN A 258 15.70 8.66 -6.83
C ASN A 258 16.76 8.23 -5.82
N THR A 259 18.00 8.68 -6.07
CA THR A 259 19.06 8.76 -5.07
C THR A 259 18.70 9.86 -4.07
N SER A 260 17.98 9.50 -3.02
CA SER A 260 17.61 10.45 -1.96
C SER A 260 18.88 11.00 -1.30
N SER A 261 19.01 12.32 -1.27
CA SER A 261 20.06 12.97 -0.47
C SER A 261 19.84 12.66 1.02
N ARG A 262 20.92 12.54 1.81
CA ARG A 262 20.89 12.10 3.23
C ARG A 262 19.93 12.92 4.13
N ASN A 263 19.54 14.12 3.69
CA ASN A 263 18.72 15.07 4.46
C ASN A 263 17.26 15.16 4.00
N GLU A 264 16.86 14.48 2.93
CA GLU A 264 15.50 14.56 2.38
C GLU A 264 14.58 13.47 2.95
N VAL A 265 13.28 13.71 3.05
CA VAL A 265 12.32 12.66 3.43
C VAL A 265 12.21 11.65 2.32
N SER A 266 12.32 10.37 2.67
CA SER A 266 12.19 9.26 1.71
C SER A 266 10.81 8.61 1.75
N ILE A 267 10.53 7.72 0.80
CA ILE A 267 9.31 6.90 0.82
C ILE A 267 9.31 5.99 2.05
N GLU A 268 10.47 5.45 2.43
CA GLU A 268 10.61 4.62 3.63
C GLU A 268 10.17 5.38 4.88
N ASP A 269 10.52 6.68 5.00
CA ASP A 269 10.12 7.51 6.13
C ASP A 269 8.59 7.63 6.23
N VAL A 270 7.91 7.85 5.10
CA VAL A 270 6.44 8.01 5.04
C VAL A 270 5.72 6.69 5.31
N LEU A 271 6.24 5.58 4.80
CA LEU A 271 5.68 4.24 5.04
C LEU A 271 5.94 3.77 6.48
N ALA A 272 7.10 4.08 7.06
CA ALA A 272 7.41 3.70 8.44
C ALA A 272 6.59 4.48 9.48
N ASP A 273 5.96 5.59 9.10
CA ASP A 273 5.14 6.43 10.00
C ASP A 273 3.81 5.77 10.36
N GLY A 274 3.81 5.10 11.52
CA GLY A 274 2.61 4.58 12.16
C GLY A 274 1.81 5.63 12.94
N GLU A 275 2.24 6.89 13.01
CA GLU A 275 1.61 7.94 13.84
C GLU A 275 0.92 9.03 13.01
N ASN A 276 0.81 8.86 11.68
CA ASN A 276 0.18 9.81 10.76
C ASN A 276 0.82 11.20 10.77
N LYS A 277 2.11 11.29 11.09
CA LYS A 277 2.89 12.54 11.04
C LYS A 277 2.88 13.14 9.64
N TYR A 278 2.93 12.30 8.61
CA TYR A 278 2.93 12.69 7.19
C TYR A 278 1.51 12.86 6.60
N THR A 279 0.62 13.54 7.32
CA THR A 279 -0.72 13.88 6.84
C THR A 279 -0.97 15.38 6.83
N VAL A 280 -1.68 15.86 5.81
CA VAL A 280 -2.17 17.24 5.71
C VAL A 280 -3.56 17.32 6.34
N GLN A 281 -3.88 18.47 6.95
CA GLN A 281 -5.21 18.73 7.49
C GLN A 281 -6.26 18.74 6.37
N GLN A 282 -7.41 18.12 6.62
CA GLN A 282 -8.41 17.88 5.58
C GLN A 282 -8.94 19.18 4.96
N ASP A 283 -9.17 20.23 5.76
CA ASP A 283 -9.65 21.52 5.26
C ASP A 283 -8.65 22.19 4.30
N LYS A 284 -7.35 22.11 4.60
CA LYS A 284 -6.28 22.65 3.73
C LYS A 284 -6.16 21.84 2.44
N LEU A 285 -6.32 20.52 2.54
CA LEU A 285 -6.29 19.64 1.38
C LEU A 285 -7.47 19.92 0.44
N GLU A 286 -8.69 20.04 0.99
CA GLU A 286 -9.88 20.41 0.23
C GLU A 286 -9.75 21.78 -0.44
N GLU A 287 -9.24 22.79 0.28
CA GLU A 287 -9.00 24.12 -0.29
C GLU A 287 -8.07 24.05 -1.52
N LYS A 288 -6.95 23.33 -1.40
CA LYS A 288 -5.97 23.21 -2.50
C LYS A 288 -6.51 22.38 -3.67
N LEU A 289 -7.22 21.28 -3.39
CA LEU A 289 -7.85 20.45 -4.41
C LEU A 289 -8.92 21.22 -5.19
N SER A 290 -9.73 22.04 -4.50
CA SER A 290 -10.78 22.84 -5.15
C SER A 290 -10.22 23.88 -6.12
N LYS A 291 -9.02 24.40 -5.85
CA LYS A 291 -8.29 25.30 -6.77
C LYS A 291 -7.63 24.52 -7.91
N ALA A 292 -7.05 23.37 -7.60
CA ALA A 292 -6.36 22.52 -8.58
C ALA A 292 -7.31 21.87 -9.58
N ILE A 293 -8.57 21.64 -9.20
CA ILE A 293 -9.58 20.98 -10.03
C ILE A 293 -10.71 21.98 -10.31
N LYS A 294 -10.61 22.69 -11.43
CA LYS A 294 -11.57 23.72 -11.84
C LYS A 294 -12.93 23.08 -12.12
N ASN A 295 -13.87 23.26 -11.18
CA ASN A 295 -15.25 22.77 -11.25
C ASN A 295 -15.37 21.26 -11.54
N GLY A 296 -14.36 20.46 -11.19
CA GLY A 296 -14.37 19.00 -11.43
C GLY A 296 -14.05 18.57 -12.87
N SER A 297 -13.95 19.50 -13.82
CA SER A 297 -13.87 19.19 -15.26
C SER A 297 -12.48 19.33 -15.86
N SER A 298 -11.56 20.02 -15.19
CA SER A 298 -10.19 20.21 -15.68
C SER A 298 -9.22 20.47 -14.53
N VAL A 299 -7.94 20.15 -14.75
CA VAL A 299 -6.86 20.39 -13.79
C VAL A 299 -6.13 21.69 -14.13
N ASP A 300 -5.97 22.57 -13.14
CA ASP A 300 -5.15 23.77 -13.23
C ASP A 300 -3.68 23.44 -12.91
N PRO A 301 -2.74 23.61 -13.87
CA PRO A 301 -1.35 23.23 -13.66
C PRO A 301 -0.63 23.99 -12.55
N ASP A 302 -0.95 25.26 -12.32
CA ASP A 302 -0.24 26.08 -11.33
C ASP A 302 -0.76 25.80 -9.91
N ALA A 303 -2.08 25.68 -9.75
CA ALA A 303 -2.65 25.22 -8.49
C ALA A 303 -2.27 23.76 -8.17
N MET A 304 -2.05 22.91 -9.17
CA MET A 304 -1.51 21.56 -8.98
C MET A 304 -0.07 21.58 -8.47
N LYS A 305 0.79 22.47 -8.99
CA LYS A 305 2.14 22.68 -8.44
C LYS A 305 2.09 23.12 -6.98
N GLU A 306 1.18 24.03 -6.63
CA GLU A 306 1.00 24.46 -5.23
C GLU A 306 0.55 23.30 -4.31
N LEU A 307 -0.33 22.43 -4.78
CA LEU A 307 -0.74 21.23 -4.05
C LEU A 307 0.46 20.30 -3.83
N THR A 308 1.24 20.00 -4.87
CA THR A 308 2.45 19.18 -4.75
C THR A 308 3.48 19.81 -3.81
N GLN A 309 3.69 21.12 -3.87
CA GLN A 309 4.60 21.81 -2.96
C GLN A 309 4.13 21.68 -1.51
N MET A 310 2.83 21.84 -1.23
CA MET A 310 2.28 21.66 0.12
C MET A 310 2.54 20.24 0.65
N LEU A 311 2.39 19.21 -0.19
CA LEU A 311 2.67 17.81 0.18
C LEU A 311 4.16 17.60 0.47
N THR A 312 5.03 18.22 -0.33
CA THR A 312 6.49 18.21 -0.14
C THR A 312 6.88 18.89 1.18
N ASP A 313 6.35 20.08 1.45
CA ASP A 313 6.63 20.85 2.67
C ASP A 313 6.16 20.13 3.93
N LYS A 314 5.01 19.44 3.84
CA LYS A 314 4.50 18.60 4.93
C LYS A 314 5.48 17.49 5.28
N SER A 315 6.13 16.89 4.28
CA SER A 315 7.19 15.91 4.49
C SER A 315 8.36 16.51 5.25
N HIS A 316 8.91 17.63 4.79
CA HIS A 316 10.07 18.28 5.42
C HIS A 316 9.81 18.78 6.84
N THR A 317 8.61 19.32 7.11
CA THR A 317 8.24 19.85 8.44
C THR A 317 8.27 18.77 9.52
N VAL A 318 7.96 17.52 9.18
CA VAL A 318 7.99 16.40 10.12
C VAL A 318 9.43 16.01 10.45
N LYS A 319 10.30 15.95 9.45
CA LYS A 319 11.71 15.58 9.62
C LYS A 319 12.48 16.59 10.49
N GLY A 320 12.21 17.89 10.33
CA GLY A 320 12.84 18.93 11.17
C GLY A 320 12.44 18.92 12.66
N LYS A 321 11.44 18.12 13.04
CA LYS A 321 10.96 17.97 14.44
C LYS A 321 11.26 16.59 15.05
N SER A 322 11.86 15.69 14.27
CA SER A 322 12.16 14.30 14.64
C SER A 322 13.61 14.15 15.05
#